data_AF-A0A7N0RIP4-F1
#
_entry.id   AF-A0A7N0RIP4-F1
#
_cell.length_a   1.000
_cell.length_b   1.000
_cell.length_c   1.000
_cell.angle_alpha   90.00
_cell.angle_beta   90.00
_cell.angle_gamma   90.00
#
_symmetry.space_group_name_H-M   'P 1'
#
loop_
_entity.id
_entity.type
_entity.pdbx_description
1 polymer ?
#
loop_
_entity_poly.entity_id
_entity_poly.type
_entity_poly.pdbx_seq_one_letter_code
_entity_poly.pdbx_strand_id
1 'polypeptide(L)'
;MADLIPITPNTINHHEKKTKGRRSIAIKKIEDSSASVVSFCKRRLGLFNKASELSILCGVQIALIIFSHAGKKPYSFGHPSVESLVGQFFAQEKSNANFPSKGNLDLNLTPSKCAMIQKLCAELTQIKDQVKIAEKRGDELNRMRDARKTENWWMKPLNNMNLSELKECKKAMKELEAMIPSSEISLDLAL
;
A
#
# COMPACT_ATOMS: atom_id res chain seq x y z
N MET A 1 -7.57 -61.86 32.51
CA MET A 1 -6.36 -61.05 32.25
C MET A 1 -6.74 -60.05 31.18
N ALA A 2 -7.07 -58.82 31.58
CA ALA A 2 -7.37 -57.73 30.66
C ALA A 2 -6.19 -56.76 30.74
N ASP A 3 -5.39 -56.71 29.69
CA ASP A 3 -4.24 -55.81 29.62
C ASP A 3 -4.71 -54.39 29.31
N LEU A 4 -4.32 -53.48 30.20
CA LEU A 4 -4.57 -52.05 30.12
C LEU A 4 -3.81 -51.43 28.94
N ILE A 5 -4.52 -50.69 28.09
CA ILE A 5 -3.92 -49.87 27.03
C ILE A 5 -3.22 -48.66 27.69
N PRO A 6 -1.94 -48.36 27.38
CA PRO A 6 -1.29 -47.18 27.93
C PRO A 6 -1.86 -45.92 27.27
N ILE A 7 -2.36 -45.01 28.11
CA ILE A 7 -2.81 -43.68 27.71
C ILE A 7 -1.57 -42.85 27.41
N THR A 8 -1.36 -42.44 26.16
CA THR A 8 -0.27 -41.50 25.81
C THR A 8 -0.65 -40.08 26.24
N PRO A 9 0.29 -39.29 26.79
CA PRO A 9 0.02 -37.93 27.19
C PRO A 9 -0.25 -37.03 25.97
N ASN A 10 -1.35 -36.31 26.07
CA ASN A 10 -1.83 -35.25 25.18
C ASN A 10 -0.71 -34.31 24.72
N THR A 11 -0.46 -34.25 23.41
CA THR A 11 0.45 -33.27 22.79
C THR A 11 -0.18 -31.88 22.89
N ILE A 12 0.29 -31.07 23.83
CA ILE A 12 -0.02 -29.64 23.89
C ILE A 12 0.55 -28.99 22.62
N ASN A 13 -0.33 -28.63 21.69
CA ASN A 13 0.00 -27.84 20.51
C ASN A 13 0.53 -26.47 20.95
N HIS A 14 1.85 -26.35 21.03
CA HIS A 14 2.50 -25.07 21.24
C HIS A 14 2.42 -24.29 19.91
N HIS A 15 1.58 -23.26 19.83
CA HIS A 15 1.55 -22.35 18.69
C HIS A 15 2.92 -21.65 18.56
N GLU A 16 3.78 -22.14 17.68
CA GLU A 16 5.08 -21.51 17.40
C GLU A 16 4.88 -20.13 16.75
N LYS A 17 5.46 -19.10 17.37
CA LYS A 17 5.43 -17.74 16.83
C LYS A 17 6.38 -17.64 15.63
N LYS A 18 5.86 -17.29 14.46
CA LYS A 18 6.62 -17.15 13.21
C LYS A 18 7.77 -16.13 13.24
N THR A 19 7.72 -15.12 14.14
CA THR A 19 8.79 -14.12 14.26
C THR A 19 9.05 -13.71 15.70
N LYS A 20 10.26 -13.19 15.95
CA LYS A 20 10.68 -12.66 17.27
C LYS A 20 10.04 -11.30 17.62
N GLY A 21 9.19 -10.73 16.76
CA GLY A 21 8.53 -9.44 16.97
C GLY A 21 9.49 -8.24 17.01
N ARG A 22 8.98 -7.08 17.47
CA ARG A 22 9.81 -5.88 17.68
C ARG A 22 10.79 -6.13 18.82
N ARG A 23 12.08 -5.97 18.56
CA ARG A 23 13.15 -6.09 19.57
C ARG A 23 13.65 -4.70 19.95
N SER A 24 13.91 -4.51 21.24
CA SER A 24 14.62 -3.32 21.71
C SER A 24 16.06 -3.35 21.22
N ILE A 25 16.58 -2.19 20.85
CA ILE A 25 17.97 -1.98 20.45
C ILE A 25 18.51 -0.75 21.18
N ALA A 26 19.80 -0.78 21.50
CA ALA A 26 20.45 0.36 22.15
C ALA A 26 20.41 1.61 21.24
N ILE A 27 20.26 2.79 21.84
CA ILE A 27 20.35 4.09 21.13
C ILE A 27 21.83 4.41 20.92
N LYS A 28 22.43 3.72 19.95
CA LYS A 28 23.79 3.92 19.47
C LYS A 28 23.83 3.74 17.96
N LYS A 29 24.98 4.03 17.33
CA LYS A 29 25.19 3.76 15.91
C LYS A 29 24.96 2.27 15.61
N ILE A 30 24.22 2.00 14.54
CA ILE A 30 24.01 0.64 14.04
C ILE A 30 25.17 0.35 13.08
N GLU A 31 26.05 -0.57 13.48
CA GLU A 31 27.25 -0.90 12.69
C GLU A 31 26.92 -1.79 11.49
N ASP A 32 25.91 -2.66 11.61
CA ASP A 32 25.44 -3.47 10.48
C ASP A 32 24.79 -2.59 9.41
N SER A 33 25.38 -2.57 8.22
CA SER A 33 24.96 -1.70 7.11
C SER A 33 23.51 -1.95 6.69
N SER A 34 23.11 -3.21 6.56
CA SER A 34 21.76 -3.60 6.18
C SER A 34 20.72 -3.17 7.21
N ALA A 35 20.96 -3.45 8.49
CA ALA A 35 20.08 -3.03 9.58
C ALA A 35 20.06 -1.51 9.73
N SER A 36 21.17 -0.82 9.47
CA SER A 36 21.26 0.64 9.49
C SER A 36 20.39 1.27 8.40
N VAL A 37 20.48 0.79 7.15
CA VAL A 37 19.64 1.26 6.03
C VAL A 37 18.16 1.00 6.30
N VAL A 38 17.80 -0.21 6.75
CA VAL A 38 16.40 -0.55 7.07
C VAL A 38 15.88 0.32 8.22
N SER A 39 16.70 0.52 9.25
CA SER A 39 16.35 1.38 10.39
C SER A 39 16.19 2.83 9.97
N PHE A 40 17.06 3.35 9.11
CA PHE A 40 16.95 4.70 8.55
C PHE A 40 15.62 4.86 7.82
N CYS A 41 15.29 3.96 6.88
CA CYS A 41 14.05 4.03 6.13
C CYS A 41 12.82 4.00 7.03
N LYS A 42 12.77 3.06 7.99
CA LYS A 42 11.63 2.91 8.91
C LYS A 42 11.51 4.08 9.87
N ARG A 43 12.61 4.54 10.47
CA ARG A 43 12.59 5.66 11.43
C ARG A 43 12.29 6.97 10.75
N ARG A 44 12.86 7.23 9.57
CA ARG A 44 12.57 8.43 8.76
C ARG A 44 11.08 8.51 8.42
N LEU A 45 10.50 7.41 7.93
CA LEU A 45 9.07 7.36 7.62
C LEU A 45 8.21 7.55 8.87
N GLY A 46 8.53 6.84 9.97
CA GLY A 46 7.80 6.99 11.22
C GLY A 46 7.86 8.41 11.78
N LEU A 47 9.01 9.07 11.68
CA LEU A 47 9.20 10.46 12.09
C LEU A 47 8.39 11.43 11.23
N PHE A 48 8.36 11.24 9.90
CA PHE A 48 7.54 12.04 9.00
C PHE A 48 6.05 11.90 9.29
N ASN A 49 5.58 10.68 9.55
CA ASN A 49 4.19 10.45 9.93
C ASN A 49 3.85 11.17 11.23
N LYS A 50 4.73 11.13 12.24
CA LYS A 50 4.51 11.84 13.51
C LYS A 50 4.54 13.35 13.35
N ALA A 51 5.43 13.90 12.52
CA ALA A 51 5.43 15.33 12.24
C ALA A 51 4.16 15.78 11.51
N SER A 52 3.67 14.97 10.56
CA SER A 52 2.41 15.22 9.87
C SER A 52 1.23 15.20 10.84
N GLU A 53 1.11 14.15 11.65
CA GLU A 53 0.09 14.06 12.71
C GLU A 53 0.13 15.29 13.63
N LEU A 54 1.30 15.68 14.12
CA LEU A 54 1.44 16.84 14.99
C LEU A 54 1.06 18.16 14.31
N SER A 55 1.48 18.37 13.06
CA SER A 55 1.11 19.58 12.31
C SER A 55 -0.40 19.70 12.13
N ILE A 56 -1.08 18.58 11.87
CA ILE A 56 -2.53 18.54 11.66
C ILE A 56 -3.27 18.73 12.99
N LEU A 57 -2.89 17.99 14.04
CA LEU A 57 -3.59 17.99 15.31
C LEU A 57 -3.43 19.30 16.08
N CYS A 58 -2.23 19.88 16.04
CA CYS A 58 -1.90 21.06 16.82
C CYS A 58 -1.88 22.34 15.98
N GLY A 59 -2.02 22.26 14.65
CA GLY A 59 -1.90 23.42 13.76
C GLY A 59 -0.52 24.09 13.80
N VAL A 60 0.52 23.33 14.14
CA VAL A 60 1.87 23.85 14.37
C VAL A 60 2.71 23.84 13.09
N GLN A 61 3.58 24.84 12.96
CA GLN A 61 4.59 24.89 11.92
C GLN A 61 5.78 23.99 12.27
N ILE A 62 6.13 23.05 11.39
CA ILE A 62 7.20 22.07 11.61
C ILE A 62 8.01 21.91 10.33
N ALA A 63 9.35 21.88 10.45
CA ALA A 63 10.27 21.45 9.40
C ALA A 63 11.19 20.33 9.90
N LEU A 64 11.37 19.29 9.08
CA LEU A 64 12.33 18.21 9.29
C LEU A 64 13.22 18.08 8.06
N ILE A 65 14.54 18.02 8.28
CA ILE A 65 15.55 17.80 7.24
C ILE A 65 16.45 16.67 7.71
N ILE A 66 16.48 15.56 6.98
CA ILE A 66 17.17 14.32 7.35
C ILE A 66 18.15 13.94 6.26
N PHE A 67 19.44 13.87 6.60
CA PHE A 67 20.49 13.45 5.71
C PHE A 67 20.75 11.95 5.84
N SER A 68 20.86 11.27 4.70
CA SER A 68 21.37 9.89 4.65
C SER A 68 22.85 9.93 4.31
N HIS A 69 23.63 9.01 4.89
CA HIS A 69 25.05 8.86 4.55
C HIS A 69 25.26 8.45 3.08
N ALA A 70 24.28 7.79 2.46
CA ALA A 70 24.37 7.31 1.08
C ALA A 70 23.78 8.28 0.03
N GLY A 71 23.14 9.37 0.46
CA GLY A 71 22.37 10.24 -0.43
C GLY A 71 23.03 11.60 -0.65
N LYS A 72 23.08 12.06 -1.91
CA LYS A 72 23.50 13.43 -2.24
C LYS A 72 22.44 14.49 -1.88
N LYS A 73 21.17 14.08 -1.67
CA LYS A 73 20.04 14.98 -1.38
C LYS A 73 19.42 14.65 -0.02
N PRO A 74 19.02 15.66 0.77
CA PRO A 74 18.28 15.44 2.01
C PRO A 74 16.86 14.95 1.74
N TYR A 75 16.29 14.28 2.74
CA TYR A 75 14.86 14.03 2.84
C TYR A 75 14.23 15.10 3.70
N SER A 76 13.15 15.71 3.24
CA SER A 76 12.49 16.81 3.95
C SER A 76 11.00 16.55 4.16
N PHE A 77 10.47 17.08 5.25
CA PHE A 77 9.05 17.24 5.52
C PHE A 77 8.84 18.64 6.11
N GLY A 78 7.82 19.36 5.66
CA GLY A 78 7.52 20.69 6.17
C GLY A 78 6.04 21.03 6.09
N HIS A 79 5.54 21.71 7.12
CA HIS A 79 4.22 22.30 7.13
C HIS A 79 4.34 23.77 7.59
N PRO A 80 3.99 24.77 6.75
CA PRO A 80 3.38 24.65 5.42
C PRO A 80 4.33 24.17 4.31
N SER A 81 5.62 24.51 4.35
CA SER A 81 6.69 23.91 3.53
C SER A 81 8.04 24.15 4.19
N VAL A 82 9.07 23.36 3.84
CA VAL A 82 10.42 23.56 4.41
C VAL A 82 11.01 24.89 3.95
N GLU A 83 10.85 25.24 2.68
CA GLU A 83 11.37 26.47 2.08
C GLU A 83 10.78 27.71 2.75
N SER A 84 9.48 27.68 3.06
CA SER A 84 8.81 28.79 3.74
C SER A 84 9.34 28.98 5.15
N LEU A 85 9.51 27.90 5.91
CA LEU A 85 10.00 27.96 7.29
C LEU A 85 11.47 28.35 7.37
N VAL A 86 12.30 27.81 6.48
CA VAL A 86 13.72 28.16 6.38
C VAL A 86 13.88 29.61 5.95
N GLY A 87 13.10 30.07 4.97
CA GLY A 87 13.11 31.46 4.52
C GLY A 87 12.71 32.43 5.63
N GLN A 88 11.66 32.10 6.40
CA GLN A 88 11.25 32.88 7.57
C GLN A 88 12.33 32.92 8.65
N PHE A 89 12.98 31.79 8.95
CA PHE A 89 14.06 31.72 9.92
C PHE A 89 15.22 32.66 9.56
N PHE A 90 15.68 32.63 8.30
CA PHE A 90 16.76 33.52 7.85
C PHE A 90 16.32 34.99 7.72
N ALA A 91 15.06 35.27 7.39
CA ALA A 91 14.52 36.64 7.40
C ALA A 91 14.41 37.20 8.83
N GLN A 92 14.11 36.34 9.80
CA GLN A 92 14.06 36.68 11.23
C GLN A 92 15.46 37.00 11.79
N GLU A 93 16.52 36.26 11.38
CA GLU A 93 17.90 36.62 11.75
C GLU A 93 18.31 38.02 11.27
N LYS A 94 17.80 38.47 10.12
CA LYS A 94 18.10 39.81 9.59
C LYS A 94 17.32 40.94 10.28
N SER A 95 16.26 40.63 11.01
CA SER A 95 15.33 41.60 11.61
C SER A 95 15.33 41.61 13.14
N ASN A 96 15.87 40.58 13.81
CA ASN A 96 15.91 40.52 15.27
C ASN A 96 17.18 41.15 15.88
N ALA A 97 17.15 42.48 15.92
CA ALA A 97 17.44 43.20 17.16
C ALA A 97 16.19 43.30 18.07
N ASN A 98 14.98 42.93 17.64
CA ASN A 98 13.79 42.97 18.47
C ASN A 98 12.86 41.80 18.18
N PHE A 99 12.88 40.78 19.04
CA PHE A 99 11.85 39.73 19.10
C PHE A 99 10.44 40.33 19.09
N PRO A 100 9.52 39.76 18.30
CA PRO A 100 8.17 39.54 18.77
C PRO A 100 7.90 38.05 18.79
N SER A 101 7.84 37.51 20.00
CA SER A 101 6.94 36.40 20.29
C SER A 101 5.53 36.86 19.93
N LYS A 102 5.06 36.52 18.74
CA LYS A 102 3.64 36.46 18.43
C LYS A 102 3.37 35.20 17.61
N GLY A 103 3.16 34.11 18.33
CA GLY A 103 2.24 33.08 17.90
C GLY A 103 0.86 33.70 17.75
N ASN A 104 0.61 34.33 16.61
CA ASN A 104 -0.72 34.51 16.08
C ASN A 104 -0.70 33.82 14.73
N LEU A 105 -1.46 32.73 14.63
CA LEU A 105 -1.94 32.21 13.36
C LEU A 105 -2.94 33.23 12.81
N ASP A 106 -2.44 34.41 12.45
CA ASP A 106 -3.24 35.42 11.81
C ASP A 106 -3.38 35.00 10.36
N LEU A 107 -4.42 34.22 10.09
CA LEU A 107 -4.99 34.05 8.77
C LEU A 107 -5.48 35.44 8.33
N ASN A 108 -4.54 36.31 7.96
CA ASN A 108 -4.81 37.53 7.20
C ASN A 108 -5.27 37.10 5.81
N LEU A 109 -6.51 36.61 5.76
CA LEU A 109 -7.25 36.26 4.57
C LEU A 109 -7.67 37.57 3.93
N THR A 110 -6.77 38.12 3.12
CA THR A 110 -7.17 39.15 2.19
C THR A 110 -8.21 38.55 1.24
N PRO A 111 -9.22 39.31 0.78
CA PRO A 111 -10.25 38.80 -0.14
C PRO A 111 -9.67 38.05 -1.35
N SER A 112 -8.52 38.50 -1.84
CA SER A 112 -7.79 37.87 -2.94
C SER A 112 -7.20 36.49 -2.60
N LYS A 113 -6.76 36.26 -1.36
CA LYS A 113 -6.29 34.95 -0.89
C LYS A 113 -7.45 34.00 -0.63
N CYS A 114 -8.57 34.48 -0.10
CA CYS A 114 -9.81 33.69 0.05
C CYS A 114 -10.28 33.14 -1.29
N ALA A 115 -10.32 33.99 -2.32
CA ALA A 115 -10.76 33.60 -3.66
C ALA A 115 -9.86 32.51 -4.27
N MET A 116 -8.54 32.61 -4.06
CA MET A 116 -7.59 31.59 -4.49
C MET A 116 -7.81 30.26 -3.76
N ILE A 117 -8.01 30.29 -2.45
CA ILE A 117 -8.29 29.08 -1.65
C ILE A 117 -9.59 28.43 -2.10
N GLN A 118 -10.65 29.21 -2.31
CA GLN A 118 -11.94 28.70 -2.80
C GLN A 118 -11.81 28.05 -4.17
N LYS A 119 -11.04 28.66 -5.09
CA LYS A 119 -10.76 28.10 -6.41
C LYS A 119 -10.03 26.76 -6.29
N LEU A 120 -8.98 26.68 -5.47
CA LEU A 120 -8.22 25.44 -5.24
C LEU A 120 -9.08 24.35 -4.60
N CYS A 121 -9.94 24.69 -3.64
CA CYS A 121 -10.88 23.76 -3.03
C CYS A 121 -11.89 23.19 -4.06
N ALA A 122 -12.36 24.03 -4.99
CA ALA A 122 -13.24 23.59 -6.07
C ALA A 122 -12.53 22.64 -7.04
N GLU A 123 -11.30 22.96 -7.45
CA GLU A 123 -10.47 22.10 -8.32
C GLU A 123 -10.16 20.76 -7.66
N LEU A 124 -9.81 20.74 -6.37
CA LEU A 124 -9.57 19.50 -5.63
C LEU A 124 -10.84 18.63 -5.53
N THR A 125 -12.00 19.25 -5.30
CA THR A 125 -13.28 18.52 -5.27
C THR A 125 -13.57 17.88 -6.62
N GLN A 126 -13.39 18.63 -7.71
CA GLN A 126 -13.57 18.12 -9.07
C GLN A 126 -12.63 16.95 -9.40
N ILE A 127 -11.33 17.07 -9.06
CA ILE A 127 -10.35 16.00 -9.31
C ILE A 127 -10.72 14.74 -8.51
N LYS A 128 -11.10 14.90 -7.24
CA LYS A 128 -11.52 13.80 -6.37
C LYS A 128 -12.72 13.04 -6.95
N ASP A 129 -13.70 13.77 -7.48
CA ASP A 129 -14.87 13.16 -8.11
C ASP A 129 -14.50 12.41 -9.40
N GLN A 130 -13.59 12.96 -10.21
CA GLN A 130 -13.09 12.26 -11.40
C GLN A 130 -12.35 10.96 -11.06
N VAL A 131 -11.51 10.97 -10.03
CA VAL A 131 -10.82 9.76 -9.55
C VAL A 131 -11.84 8.72 -9.08
N LYS A 132 -12.85 9.13 -8.30
CA LYS A 132 -13.90 8.24 -7.83
C LYS A 132 -14.71 7.62 -8.97
N ILE A 133 -14.97 8.37 -10.04
CA ILE A 133 -15.63 7.86 -11.24
C ILE A 133 -14.72 6.87 -11.97
N ALA A 134 -13.43 7.19 -12.10
CA ALA A 134 -12.45 6.31 -12.74
C ALA A 134 -12.27 4.99 -11.97
N GLU A 135 -12.21 5.03 -10.64
CA GLU A 135 -12.17 3.84 -9.77
C GLU A 135 -13.39 2.96 -9.97
N LYS A 136 -14.60 3.53 -9.94
CA LYS A 136 -15.84 2.78 -10.20
C LYS A 136 -15.85 2.12 -11.59
N ARG A 137 -15.34 2.82 -12.61
CA ARG A 137 -15.20 2.25 -13.96
C ARG A 137 -14.19 1.10 -13.98
N GLY A 138 -13.08 1.23 -13.25
CA GLY A 138 -12.09 0.18 -13.09
C GLY A 138 -12.66 -1.08 -12.41
N ASP A 139 -13.42 -0.89 -11.33
CA ASP A 139 -14.09 -1.98 -10.62
C ASP A 139 -15.10 -2.70 -11.51
N GLU A 140 -15.87 -1.95 -12.30
CA GLU A 140 -16.83 -2.54 -13.24
C GLU A 140 -16.13 -3.35 -14.33
N LEU A 141 -15.04 -2.83 -14.92
CA LEU A 141 -14.24 -3.57 -15.91
C LEU A 141 -13.64 -4.85 -15.31
N ASN A 142 -13.21 -4.81 -14.04
CA ASN A 142 -12.73 -6.00 -13.35
C ASN A 142 -13.85 -7.03 -13.13
N ARG A 143 -15.05 -6.60 -12.73
CA ARG A 143 -16.22 -7.48 -12.61
C ARG A 143 -16.57 -8.14 -13.94
N MET A 144 -16.60 -7.37 -15.03
CA MET A 144 -16.84 -7.90 -16.38
C MET A 144 -15.77 -8.91 -16.79
N ARG A 145 -14.49 -8.64 -16.47
CA ARG A 145 -13.38 -9.56 -16.72
C ARG A 145 -13.52 -10.86 -15.93
N ASP A 146 -13.91 -10.78 -14.67
CA ASP A 146 -14.07 -11.96 -13.82
C ASP A 146 -15.32 -12.78 -14.20
N ALA A 147 -16.42 -12.13 -14.60
CA ALA A 147 -17.59 -12.79 -15.19
C ALA A 147 -17.26 -13.51 -16.50
N ARG A 148 -16.45 -12.89 -17.37
CA ARG A 148 -15.97 -13.53 -18.60
C ARG A 148 -15.07 -14.74 -18.32
N LYS A 149 -14.26 -14.72 -17.26
CA LYS A 149 -13.46 -15.89 -16.84
C LYS A 149 -14.32 -17.04 -16.33
N THR A 150 -15.46 -16.76 -15.69
CA THR A 150 -16.41 -17.81 -15.30
C THR A 150 -17.14 -18.40 -16.50
N GLU A 151 -17.41 -17.60 -17.53
CA GLU A 151 -18.00 -18.07 -18.80
C GLU A 151 -17.02 -18.93 -19.60
N ASN A 152 -15.73 -18.58 -19.62
CA ASN A 152 -14.65 -19.34 -20.28
C ASN A 152 -13.99 -20.39 -19.36
N TRP A 153 -14.74 -21.06 -18.48
CA TRP A 153 -14.18 -22.00 -17.51
C TRP A 153 -13.35 -23.13 -18.17
N TRP A 154 -13.70 -23.56 -19.39
CA TRP A 154 -12.97 -24.57 -20.17
C TRP A 154 -11.60 -24.10 -20.70
N MET A 155 -11.27 -22.81 -20.62
CA MET A 155 -9.95 -22.27 -20.95
C MET A 155 -8.97 -22.25 -19.76
N LYS A 156 -9.41 -22.67 -18.56
CA LYS A 156 -8.52 -22.82 -17.41
C LYS A 156 -7.60 -24.05 -17.62
N PRO A 157 -6.32 -23.99 -17.22
CA PRO A 157 -5.47 -25.18 -17.20
C PRO A 157 -6.10 -26.28 -16.34
N LEU A 158 -6.07 -27.54 -16.80
CA LEU A 158 -6.68 -28.69 -16.10
C LEU A 158 -6.21 -28.82 -14.64
N ASN A 159 -4.97 -28.43 -14.35
CA ASN A 159 -4.39 -28.47 -13.00
C ASN A 159 -5.01 -27.45 -12.01
N ASN A 160 -5.82 -26.51 -12.50
CA ASN A 160 -6.43 -25.42 -11.72
C ASN A 160 -7.97 -25.49 -11.69
N MET A 161 -8.55 -26.66 -12.00
CA MET A 161 -9.99 -26.93 -11.90
C MET A 161 -10.35 -27.71 -10.64
N ASN A 162 -11.53 -27.44 -10.06
CA ASN A 162 -12.08 -28.23 -8.97
C ASN A 162 -12.74 -29.53 -9.48
N LEU A 163 -13.05 -30.47 -8.57
CA LEU A 163 -13.57 -31.80 -8.92
C LEU A 163 -14.89 -31.76 -9.69
N SER A 164 -15.74 -30.76 -9.43
CA SER A 164 -17.03 -30.61 -10.13
C SER A 164 -16.81 -30.11 -11.56
N GLU A 165 -15.96 -29.09 -11.74
CA GLU A 165 -15.56 -28.56 -13.06
C GLU A 165 -14.90 -29.67 -13.92
N LEU A 166 -14.05 -30.51 -13.33
CA LEU A 166 -13.40 -31.63 -14.03
C LEU A 166 -14.40 -32.71 -14.48
N LYS A 167 -15.43 -32.99 -13.68
CA LYS A 167 -16.50 -33.94 -14.04
C LYS A 167 -17.34 -33.41 -15.21
N GLU A 168 -17.66 -32.12 -15.20
CA GLU A 168 -18.37 -31.46 -16.31
C GLU A 168 -17.52 -31.44 -17.59
N CYS A 169 -16.22 -31.14 -17.49
CA CYS A 169 -15.30 -31.20 -18.63
C CYS A 169 -15.24 -32.60 -19.24
N LYS A 170 -15.09 -33.63 -18.41
CA LYS A 170 -15.08 -35.03 -18.85
C LYS A 170 -16.39 -35.44 -19.53
N LYS A 171 -17.52 -34.97 -19.01
CA LYS A 171 -18.84 -35.23 -19.60
C LYS A 171 -18.95 -34.60 -20.98
N ALA A 172 -18.59 -33.32 -21.11
CA ALA A 172 -18.60 -32.59 -22.38
C ALA A 172 -17.67 -33.22 -23.43
N MET A 173 -16.47 -33.67 -23.04
CA MET A 173 -15.56 -34.38 -23.96
C MET A 173 -16.15 -35.68 -24.51
N LYS A 174 -16.83 -36.47 -23.65
CA LYS A 174 -17.49 -37.71 -24.07
C LYS A 174 -18.67 -37.46 -25.01
N GLU A 175 -19.40 -36.36 -24.80
CA GLU A 175 -20.49 -35.95 -25.68
C GLU A 175 -19.97 -35.54 -27.06
N LEU A 176 -18.85 -34.81 -27.13
CA LEU A 176 -18.17 -34.48 -28.39
C LEU A 176 -17.62 -35.73 -29.09
N GLU A 177 -17.01 -36.66 -28.34
CA GLU A 177 -16.50 -37.94 -28.87
C GLU A 177 -17.63 -38.80 -29.48
N ALA A 178 -18.81 -38.81 -28.85
CA ALA A 178 -19.99 -39.49 -29.39
C ALA A 178 -20.58 -38.78 -30.63
N MET A 179 -20.31 -37.48 -30.80
CA MET A 179 -20.80 -36.66 -31.90
C MET A 179 -19.93 -36.76 -33.16
N ILE A 180 -18.69 -37.22 -33.04
CA ILE A 180 -17.78 -37.43 -34.18
C ILE A 180 -18.08 -38.82 -34.76
N PRO A 181 -18.65 -38.94 -35.96
CA PRO A 181 -18.81 -40.24 -36.61
C PRO A 181 -17.42 -40.83 -36.85
N SER A 182 -17.21 -42.11 -36.56
CA SER A 182 -15.94 -42.83 -36.74
C SER A 182 -15.43 -42.91 -38.20
N SER A 183 -16.03 -42.17 -39.14
CA SER A 183 -15.70 -42.17 -40.57
C SER A 183 -14.77 -41.03 -41.03
N GLU A 184 -14.39 -40.06 -40.20
CA GLU A 184 -13.51 -38.95 -40.64
C GLU A 184 -12.08 -38.96 -40.06
N ILE A 185 -11.70 -39.95 -39.24
CA ILE A 185 -10.31 -40.05 -38.72
C ILE A 185 -9.35 -40.68 -39.76
N SER A 186 -9.83 -41.11 -40.93
CA SER A 186 -9.01 -41.84 -41.91
C SER A 186 -8.33 -40.99 -43.00
N LEU A 187 -8.33 -39.65 -42.94
CA LEU A 187 -7.85 -38.84 -44.08
C LEU A 187 -6.75 -37.80 -43.82
N ASP A 188 -6.04 -37.83 -42.69
CA ASP A 188 -4.86 -36.93 -42.54
C ASP A 188 -3.65 -37.55 -41.81
N LEU A 189 -3.42 -38.84 -42.02
CA LEU A 189 -2.11 -39.47 -41.78
C LEU A 189 -1.47 -39.94 -43.09
N ALA A 190 -1.52 -39.08 -44.12
CA ALA A 190 -0.81 -39.28 -45.38
C ALA A 190 -0.30 -37.94 -45.94
N LEU A 191 0.62 -37.29 -45.22
CA LEU A 191 1.73 -36.52 -45.77
C LEU A 191 2.79 -36.22 -44.71
#